data_AF-A0A290XBK0-F1
#
_entry.id   AF-A0A290XBK0-F1
#
_cell.length_a   1.000
_cell.length_b   1.000
_cell.length_c   1.000
_cell.angle_alpha   90.00
_cell.angle_beta   90.00
_cell.angle_gamma   90.00
#
_symmetry.space_group_name_H-M   'P 1'
#
loop_
_entity.id
_entity.type
_entity.pdbx_description
1 polymer ?
#
loop_
_entity_poly.entity_id
_entity_poly.type
_entity_poly.pdbx_seq_one_letter_code
_entity_poly.pdbx_strand_id
1 'polypeptide(L)'
;MTAPAASPAGEYARSGARVGTLELRDAGNGEWTIRLQGGGAPIEGAGMVADCELHARGTREGDRIQANVVPFDSTLMSVTTADLQRRPSAVTVTLEGDAAIVDTDFALCAMQADLNGRYVRRAAR
;
A
#
# COMPACT_ATOMS: atom_id res chain seq x y z
N MET A 1 -29.44 11.20 -12.10
CA MET A 1 -28.04 11.16 -12.59
C MET A 1 -27.18 10.78 -11.40
N THR A 2 -26.67 9.55 -11.35
CA THR A 2 -25.75 9.09 -10.29
C THR A 2 -24.43 9.80 -10.51
N ALA A 3 -23.90 10.47 -9.48
CA ALA A 3 -22.58 11.09 -9.55
C ALA A 3 -21.54 10.03 -9.96
N PRO A 4 -20.52 10.37 -10.77
CA PRO A 4 -19.42 9.46 -11.00
C PRO A 4 -18.82 9.10 -9.64
N ALA A 5 -18.68 7.80 -9.38
CA ALA A 5 -18.03 7.34 -8.15
C ALA A 5 -16.64 7.99 -8.11
N ALA A 6 -16.31 8.65 -7.00
CA ALA A 6 -15.01 9.29 -6.84
C ALA A 6 -13.91 8.23 -7.05
N SER A 7 -12.91 8.56 -7.88
CA SER A 7 -11.81 7.64 -8.15
C SER A 7 -11.06 7.31 -6.86
N PRO A 8 -10.73 6.04 -6.57
CA PRO A 8 -9.88 5.69 -5.44
C PRO A 8 -8.40 6.04 -5.66
N ALA A 9 -8.03 6.56 -6.83
CA ALA A 9 -6.67 7.03 -7.05
C ALA A 9 -6.30 8.17 -6.09
N GLY A 10 -5.09 8.14 -5.57
CA GLY A 10 -4.56 9.17 -4.67
C GLY A 10 -3.67 8.62 -3.56
N GLU A 11 -3.24 9.54 -2.69
CA GLU A 11 -2.41 9.25 -1.53
C GLU A 11 -3.24 9.17 -0.25
N TYR A 12 -2.87 8.23 0.61
CA TYR A 12 -3.50 7.97 1.89
C TYR A 12 -2.43 7.86 2.98
N ALA A 13 -2.74 8.33 4.18
CA ALA A 13 -1.90 8.19 5.37
C ALA A 13 -2.48 7.12 6.30
N ARG A 14 -1.63 6.23 6.83
CA ARG A 14 -2.04 5.26 7.84
C ARG A 14 -2.55 6.00 9.08
N SER A 15 -3.70 5.58 9.57
CA SER A 15 -4.24 6.02 10.86
C SER A 15 -3.71 5.11 11.97
N GLY A 16 -3.36 5.68 13.13
CA GLY A 16 -2.90 4.95 14.30
C GLY A 16 -1.48 5.31 14.73
N ALA A 17 -0.90 4.47 15.61
CA ALA A 17 0.42 4.74 16.21
C ALA A 17 1.60 4.51 15.26
N ARG A 18 1.41 3.68 14.22
CA ARG A 18 2.42 3.42 13.18
C ARG A 18 2.18 4.35 12.00
N VAL A 19 3.26 4.80 11.38
CA VAL A 19 3.19 5.68 10.21
C VAL A 19 3.36 4.86 8.94
N GLY A 20 2.59 5.22 7.92
CA GLY A 20 2.69 4.64 6.60
C GLY A 20 1.92 5.46 5.57
N THR A 21 2.27 5.27 4.32
CA THR A 21 1.61 5.85 3.16
C THR A 21 1.12 4.74 2.24
N LEU A 22 -0.06 4.96 1.67
CA LEU A 22 -0.61 4.15 0.60
C LEU A 22 -0.84 5.07 -0.59
N GLU A 23 -0.32 4.69 -1.74
CA GLU A 23 -0.59 5.34 -3.01
C GLU A 23 -1.32 4.36 -3.93
N LEU A 24 -2.49 4.77 -4.42
CA LEU A 24 -3.29 4.05 -5.40
C LEU A 24 -3.25 4.82 -6.72
N ARG A 25 -2.91 4.14 -7.81
CA ARG A 25 -2.97 4.71 -9.16
C ARG A 25 -3.72 3.78 -10.11
N ASP A 26 -4.62 4.36 -10.89
CA ASP A 26 -5.25 3.71 -12.02
C ASP A 26 -4.20 3.57 -13.15
N ALA A 27 -3.90 2.32 -13.53
CA ALA A 27 -2.97 2.01 -14.60
C ALA A 27 -3.66 1.85 -15.97
N GLY A 28 -4.98 2.02 -16.01
CA GLY A 28 -5.82 1.80 -17.19
C GLY A 28 -6.28 0.36 -17.33
N ASN A 29 -7.31 0.14 -18.15
CA ASN A 29 -7.83 -1.19 -18.50
C ASN A 29 -8.25 -2.06 -17.31
N GLY A 30 -8.73 -1.44 -16.22
CA GLY A 30 -9.16 -2.14 -15.01
C GLY A 30 -8.03 -2.52 -14.06
N GLU A 31 -6.80 -2.10 -14.37
CA GLU A 31 -5.61 -2.41 -13.60
C GLU A 31 -5.20 -1.27 -12.68
N TRP A 32 -4.66 -1.63 -11.53
CA TRP A 32 -4.27 -0.74 -10.45
C TRP A 32 -2.85 -1.04 -10.01
N THR A 33 -2.11 0.03 -9.71
CA THR A 33 -0.82 -0.05 -9.05
C THR A 33 -0.95 0.47 -7.63
N ILE A 34 -0.29 -0.22 -6.72
CA ILE A 34 -0.29 0.05 -5.29
C ILE A 34 1.16 0.23 -4.87
N ARG A 35 1.43 1.34 -4.18
CA ARG A 35 2.68 1.54 -3.45
C ARG A 35 2.38 1.76 -1.99
N LEU A 36 2.99 0.95 -1.14
CA LEU A 36 2.86 1.03 0.31
C LEU A 36 4.24 1.29 0.88
N GLN A 37 4.33 2.26 1.77
CA GLN A 37 5.52 2.50 2.56
C GLN A 37 5.14 2.57 4.03
N GLY A 38 5.96 1.97 4.89
CA GLY A 38 5.73 1.92 6.32
C GLY A 38 7.03 2.03 7.08
N GLY A 39 6.94 2.58 8.29
CA GLY A 39 8.03 2.59 9.26
C GLY A 39 7.64 1.86 10.53
N GLY A 40 8.64 1.47 11.33
CA GLY A 40 8.44 1.11 12.74
C GLY A 40 7.70 2.18 13.56
N ALA A 41 7.19 1.81 14.74
CA ALA A 41 6.60 2.76 15.67
C ALA A 41 7.66 3.82 16.08
N PRO A 42 7.26 5.08 16.34
CA PRO A 42 8.21 6.10 16.77
C PRO A 42 8.97 5.63 18.01
N ILE A 43 10.29 5.46 17.87
CA ILE A 43 11.20 5.51 19.00
C ILE A 43 11.52 7.00 19.17
N GLU A 44 11.29 7.53 20.36
CA GLU A 44 11.29 8.97 20.63
C GLU A 44 12.46 9.72 19.96
N GLY A 45 12.16 10.82 19.25
CA GLY A 45 13.14 11.84 18.85
C GLY A 45 13.83 11.68 17.49
N ALA A 46 13.66 10.58 16.75
CA ALA A 46 14.26 10.43 15.41
C ALA A 46 13.25 10.67 14.29
N GLY A 47 13.64 11.46 13.28
CA GLY A 47 12.84 11.65 12.06
C GLY A 47 12.52 10.31 11.42
N MET A 48 11.25 10.06 11.12
CA MET A 48 10.79 8.80 10.55
C MET A 48 11.35 8.61 9.14
N VAL A 49 12.08 7.53 8.93
CA VAL A 49 12.35 7.00 7.60
C VAL A 49 11.51 5.73 7.47
N ALA A 50 10.70 5.63 6.43
CA ALA A 50 10.05 4.35 6.11
C ALA A 50 11.14 3.28 5.96
N ASP A 51 11.03 2.16 6.66
CA ASP A 51 11.97 1.05 6.61
C ASP A 51 11.42 -0.13 5.78
N CYS A 52 10.17 -0.03 5.33
CA CYS A 52 9.56 -0.99 4.42
C CYS A 52 8.81 -0.32 3.26
N GLU A 53 8.90 -0.97 2.10
CA GLU A 53 8.19 -0.64 0.88
C GLU A 53 7.64 -1.92 0.25
N LEU A 54 6.46 -1.85 -0.38
CA LEU A 54 6.04 -2.86 -1.35
C LEU A 54 5.34 -2.19 -2.54
N HIS A 55 5.52 -2.82 -3.70
CA HIS A 55 4.81 -2.48 -4.93
C HIS A 55 3.95 -3.66 -5.35
N ALA A 56 2.70 -3.40 -5.69
CA ALA A 56 1.78 -4.43 -6.16
C ALA A 56 0.98 -3.95 -7.37
N ARG A 57 0.54 -4.92 -8.18
CA ARG A 57 -0.29 -4.69 -9.36
C ARG A 57 -1.42 -5.71 -9.42
N GLY A 58 -2.60 -5.26 -9.80
CA GLY A 58 -3.75 -6.14 -9.96
C GLY A 58 -5.02 -5.40 -10.35
N THR A 59 -6.17 -5.98 -10.05
CA THR A 59 -7.46 -5.52 -10.57
C THR A 59 -8.35 -4.98 -9.46
N ARG A 60 -9.28 -4.11 -9.84
CA ARG A 60 -10.32 -3.60 -8.94
C ARG A 60 -11.68 -4.18 -9.31
N GLU A 61 -12.36 -4.72 -8.32
CA GLU A 61 -13.73 -5.20 -8.39
C GLU A 61 -14.57 -4.50 -7.31
N GLY A 62 -15.45 -3.58 -7.71
CA GLY A 62 -16.27 -2.81 -6.78
C GLY A 62 -15.42 -1.93 -5.85
N ASP A 63 -15.46 -2.22 -4.55
CA ASP A 63 -14.70 -1.54 -3.50
C ASP A 63 -13.37 -2.24 -3.16
N ARG A 64 -13.03 -3.34 -3.83
CA ARG A 64 -11.85 -4.15 -3.51
C ARG A 64 -10.83 -4.09 -4.64
N ILE A 65 -9.57 -3.87 -4.29
CA ILE A 65 -8.42 -4.05 -5.18
C ILE A 65 -7.65 -5.28 -4.69
N GLN A 66 -7.45 -6.26 -5.56
CA GLN A 66 -6.62 -7.43 -5.30
C GLN A 66 -5.40 -7.37 -6.19
N ALA A 67 -4.21 -7.37 -5.58
CA ALA A 67 -2.97 -7.18 -6.29
C ALA A 67 -1.88 -8.13 -5.78
N ASN A 68 -1.05 -8.60 -6.70
CA ASN A 68 0.15 -9.37 -6.37
C ASN A 68 1.32 -8.42 -6.22
N VAL A 69 2.18 -8.68 -5.23
CA VAL A 69 3.45 -7.96 -5.12
C VAL A 69 4.28 -8.25 -6.37
N VAL A 70 4.84 -7.19 -6.96
CA VAL A 70 5.68 -7.27 -8.16
C VAL A 70 7.13 -6.95 -7.79
N PRO A 71 8.13 -7.40 -8.57
CA PRO A 71 9.51 -7.02 -8.34
C PRO A 71 9.69 -5.51 -8.39
N PHE A 72 10.54 -4.97 -7.52
CA PHE A 72 10.88 -3.55 -7.51
C PHE A 72 12.28 -3.32 -6.97
N ASP A 73 12.84 -2.18 -7.35
CA ASP A 73 14.10 -1.67 -6.84
C ASP A 73 13.88 -0.23 -6.38
N SER A 74 14.11 0.03 -5.09
CA SER A 74 13.90 1.33 -4.46
C SER A 74 15.10 1.67 -3.58
N THR A 75 15.17 2.92 -3.12
CA THR A 75 16.21 3.34 -2.18
C THR A 75 16.04 2.72 -0.79
N LEU A 76 14.87 2.15 -0.46
CA LEU A 76 14.58 1.55 0.84
C LEU A 76 14.90 0.05 0.86
N MET A 77 14.45 -0.66 -0.17
CA MET A 77 14.68 -2.08 -0.36
C MET A 77 14.47 -2.51 -1.81
N SER A 78 14.96 -3.69 -2.13
CA SER A 78 14.79 -4.32 -3.44
C SER A 78 14.16 -5.69 -3.25
N VAL A 79 13.18 -6.02 -4.10
CA VAL A 79 12.52 -7.34 -4.13
C VAL A 79 12.63 -7.87 -5.55
N THR A 80 13.23 -9.05 -5.69
CA THR A 80 13.46 -9.68 -6.99
C THR A 80 12.35 -10.68 -7.33
N THR A 81 12.29 -11.09 -8.60
CA THR A 81 11.42 -12.19 -9.03
C THR A 81 11.73 -13.48 -8.26
N ALA A 82 13.00 -13.76 -7.95
CA ALA A 82 13.38 -14.96 -7.21
C ALA A 82 12.85 -14.94 -5.76
N ASP A 83 12.80 -13.77 -5.13
CA ASP A 83 12.23 -13.62 -3.78
C ASP A 83 10.73 -13.92 -3.81
N LEU A 84 10.01 -13.37 -4.78
CA LEU A 84 8.57 -13.58 -4.95
C LEU A 84 8.20 -15.00 -5.40
N GLN A 85 9.10 -15.70 -6.10
CA GLN A 85 8.93 -17.11 -6.40
C GLN A 85 9.07 -17.99 -5.15
N ARG A 86 9.98 -17.64 -4.23
CA ARG A 86 10.18 -18.38 -2.97
C ARG A 86 9.07 -18.08 -1.97
N ARG A 87 8.61 -16.84 -1.94
CA ARG A 87 7.52 -16.40 -1.06
C ARG A 87 6.64 -15.41 -1.81
N PRO A 88 5.62 -15.91 -2.52
CA PRO A 88 4.59 -15.06 -3.11
C PRO A 88 3.93 -14.21 -2.03
N SER A 89 3.52 -13.01 -2.38
CA SER A 89 2.80 -12.12 -1.48
C SER A 89 1.75 -11.33 -2.26
N ALA A 90 0.66 -11.00 -1.61
CA ALA A 90 -0.44 -10.25 -2.15
C ALA A 90 -0.85 -9.11 -1.22
N VAL A 91 -1.55 -8.15 -1.78
CA VAL A 91 -2.22 -7.10 -1.02
C VAL A 91 -3.67 -7.01 -1.47
N THR A 92 -4.56 -6.93 -0.49
CA THR A 92 -5.93 -6.50 -0.66
C THR A 92 -6.07 -5.08 -0.14
N VAL A 93 -6.73 -4.23 -0.93
CA VAL A 93 -7.19 -2.92 -0.47
C VAL A 93 -8.71 -2.86 -0.56
N THR A 94 -9.36 -2.67 0.58
CA THR A 94 -10.82 -2.47 0.66
C THR A 94 -11.11 -0.98 0.87
N LEU A 95 -11.88 -0.38 -0.04
CA LEU A 95 -12.17 1.04 -0.08
C LEU A 95 -13.43 1.35 0.74
N GLU A 96 -13.32 2.27 1.69
CA GLU A 96 -14.38 2.69 2.60
C GLU A 96 -14.52 4.22 2.60
N GLY A 97 -15.19 4.76 1.58
CA GLY A 97 -15.32 6.20 1.39
C GLY A 97 -13.96 6.87 1.20
N ASP A 98 -13.56 7.71 2.15
CA ASP A 98 -12.23 8.35 2.17
C ASP A 98 -11.15 7.52 2.85
N ALA A 99 -11.45 6.28 3.24
CA ALA A 99 -10.48 5.37 3.82
C ALA A 99 -10.23 4.15 2.94
N ALA A 100 -9.13 3.47 3.22
CA ALA A 100 -8.73 2.21 2.64
C ALA A 100 -8.22 1.28 3.75
N ILE A 101 -8.70 0.05 3.80
CA ILE A 101 -8.18 -1.00 4.67
C ILE A 101 -7.22 -1.84 3.84
N VAL A 102 -5.98 -1.92 4.30
CA VAL A 102 -4.91 -2.70 3.67
C VAL A 102 -4.73 -4.00 4.44
N ASP A 103 -4.70 -5.11 3.72
CA ASP A 103 -4.38 -6.44 4.22
C ASP A 103 -3.33 -7.08 3.30
N THR A 104 -2.20 -7.52 3.84
CA THR A 104 -1.08 -8.11 3.12
C THR A 104 -0.32 -9.11 3.97
N ASP A 105 0.15 -10.16 3.31
CA ASP A 105 1.04 -11.19 3.86
C ASP A 105 2.54 -10.88 3.59
N PHE A 106 2.86 -9.69 3.07
CA PHE A 106 4.21 -9.30 2.74
C PHE A 106 5.10 -9.22 3.98
N ALA A 107 5.98 -10.21 4.13
CA ALA A 107 6.82 -10.37 5.31
C ALA A 107 8.31 -10.05 5.05
N LEU A 108 8.67 -9.39 3.94
CA LEU A 108 10.07 -9.06 3.61
C LEU A 108 10.54 -7.75 4.28
N CYS A 109 9.65 -7.05 4.97
CA CYS A 109 10.01 -5.90 5.79
C CYS A 109 10.95 -6.28 6.94
N ALA A 110 11.98 -5.48 7.20
CA ALA A 110 12.79 -5.59 8.41
C ALA A 110 11.94 -5.31 9.67
N MET A 111 12.30 -5.90 10.82
CA MET A 111 11.69 -5.63 12.15
C MET A 111 10.16 -5.77 12.25
N GLN A 112 9.54 -6.62 11.41
CA GLN A 112 8.08 -6.77 11.36
C GLN A 112 7.35 -5.42 11.14
N ALA A 113 7.91 -4.54 10.30
CA ALA A 113 7.17 -3.35 9.86
C ALA A 113 5.87 -3.84 9.21
N ASP A 114 4.77 -3.49 9.85
CA ASP A 114 3.45 -3.94 9.47
C ASP A 114 2.83 -2.90 8.54
N LEU A 115 2.40 -3.30 7.35
CA LEU A 115 1.72 -2.42 6.39
C LEU A 115 0.19 -2.50 6.52
N ASN A 116 -0.33 -3.42 7.33
CA ASN A 116 -1.76 -3.67 7.47
C ASN A 116 -2.50 -2.55 8.20
N GLY A 117 -3.79 -2.43 7.95
CA GLY A 117 -4.69 -1.56 8.70
C GLY A 117 -5.24 -0.41 7.88
N ARG A 118 -5.74 0.61 8.58
CA ARG A 118 -6.55 1.67 7.98
C ARG A 118 -5.70 2.85 7.53
N TYR A 119 -5.91 3.28 6.29
CA TYR A 119 -5.33 4.45 5.66
C TYR A 119 -6.44 5.43 5.31
N VAL A 120 -6.21 6.73 5.51
CA VAL A 120 -7.18 7.80 5.26
C VAL A 120 -6.63 8.70 4.17
N ARG A 121 -7.46 9.01 3.18
CA ARG A 121 -7.12 9.82 2.02
C ARG A 121 -6.61 11.18 2.48
N ARG A 122 -5.49 11.61 1.91
CA ARG A 122 -5.01 12.98 2.08
C ARG A 122 -5.84 13.89 1.20
N ALA A 123 -6.29 15.02 1.74
CA ALA A 123 -6.92 16.05 0.94
C ALA A 123 -5.97 16.47 -0.19
N ALA A 124 -6.47 16.48 -1.43
CA ALA A 124 -5.75 17.09 -2.53
C ALA A 124 -5.51 18.56 -2.16
N ARG A 125 -4.25 18.96 -2.11
CA ARG A 125 -3.86 20.32 -1.75
C ARG A 125 -4.04 21.27 -2.93
#